data_AF-A0A9E2NF60-F1
#
_entry.id   AF-A0A9E2NF60-F1
#
_cell.length_a   1.000
_cell.length_b   1.000
_cell.length_c   1.000
_cell.angle_alpha   90.00
_cell.angle_beta   90.00
_cell.angle_gamma   90.00
#
_symmetry.space_group_name_H-M   'P 1'
#
loop_
_entity.id
_entity.type
_entity.pdbx_description
1 polymer ?
#
loop_
_entity_poly.entity_id
_entity_poly.type
_entity_poly.pdbx_seq_one_letter_code
_entity_poly.pdbx_strand_id
1 'polypeptide(L)'
;MYLTIRTKFLICLVVASLWTALSVWLSAHWLEALSAHTTPALAYFLIGFIAIVPGFMNAFIMTALALDKRPALPTLTQWPSVSVFVAAYNEEGSIAETVHSLMQQDYPGTWEVVVINDGSRDRTAELTRELLPQYPRLRLIDLHPNGGKANALN
;
A
#
# COMPACT_ATOMS: atom_id res chain seq x y z
N MET A 1 16.98 -15.62 2.74
CA MET A 1 16.80 -16.30 1.44
C MET A 1 15.50 -15.81 0.83
N TYR A 2 15.53 -15.17 -0.34
CA TYR A 2 14.32 -14.69 -1.02
C TYR A 2 13.56 -15.90 -1.58
N LEU A 3 12.36 -16.18 -1.07
CA LEU A 3 11.51 -17.25 -1.62
C LEU A 3 10.81 -16.73 -2.87
N THR A 4 10.81 -17.54 -3.94
CA THR A 4 10.07 -17.19 -5.15
C THR A 4 8.57 -17.10 -4.86
N ILE A 5 7.84 -16.31 -5.66
CA ILE A 5 6.39 -16.13 -5.50
C ILE A 5 5.67 -17.48 -5.55
N ARG A 6 6.08 -18.39 -6.46
CA ARG A 6 5.50 -19.74 -6.59
C ARG A 6 5.71 -20.57 -5.33
N THR A 7 6.90 -20.51 -4.73
CA THR A 7 7.20 -21.23 -3.49
C THR A 7 6.38 -20.68 -2.32
N LYS A 8 6.28 -19.36 -2.18
CA LYS A 8 5.44 -18.74 -1.13
C LYS A 8 3.98 -19.17 -1.25
N PHE A 9 3.44 -19.12 -2.47
CA PHE A 9 2.06 -19.54 -2.74
C PHE A 9 1.83 -21.01 -2.37
N LEU A 10 2.74 -21.91 -2.76
CA LEU A 10 2.64 -23.33 -2.42
C LEU A 10 2.65 -23.56 -0.90
N ILE A 11 3.54 -22.86 -0.18
CA ILE A 11 3.59 -22.97 1.29
C ILE A 11 2.27 -22.49 1.91
N CYS A 12 1.75 -21.33 1.50
CA CYS A 12 0.47 -20.83 2.00
C CYS A 12 -0.67 -21.81 1.74
N LEU A 13 -0.72 -22.41 0.54
CA LEU A 13 -1.73 -23.39 0.18
C LEU A 13 -1.64 -24.64 1.06
N VAL A 14 -0.44 -25.18 1.26
CA VAL A 14 -0.21 -26.36 2.12
C VAL A 14 -0.61 -26.07 3.56
N VAL A 15 -0.15 -24.96 4.14
CA VAL A 15 -0.48 -24.59 5.53
C VAL A 15 -1.99 -24.40 5.70
N ALA A 16 -2.64 -23.67 4.80
CA ALA A 16 -4.09 -23.47 4.86
C ALA A 16 -4.87 -24.78 4.70
N SER A 17 -4.40 -25.69 3.84
CA SER A 17 -5.03 -27.00 3.64
C SER A 17 -4.88 -27.91 4.87
N LEU A 18 -3.70 -27.92 5.50
CA LEU A 18 -3.46 -28.63 6.76
C LEU A 18 -4.31 -28.08 7.91
N TRP A 19 -4.41 -26.75 8.01
CA TRP A 19 -5.27 -26.08 8.98
C TRP A 19 -6.74 -26.42 8.76
N THR A 20 -7.20 -26.44 7.51
CA THR A 20 -8.56 -26.85 7.16
C THR A 20 -8.82 -28.31 7.52
N ALA A 21 -7.89 -29.23 7.21
CA ALA A 21 -8.02 -30.63 7.57
C ALA A 21 -8.12 -30.83 9.10
N LEU A 22 -7.29 -30.13 9.87
CA LEU A 22 -7.36 -30.10 11.33
C LEU A 22 -8.70 -29.53 11.82
N SER A 23 -9.16 -28.43 11.22
CA SER A 23 -10.42 -27.78 11.58
C SER A 23 -11.62 -28.68 11.30
N VAL A 24 -11.62 -29.39 10.17
CA VAL A 24 -12.65 -30.38 9.83
C VAL A 24 -12.64 -31.53 10.85
N TRP A 25 -11.47 -32.09 11.15
CA TRP A 25 -11.33 -33.17 12.13
C TRP A 25 -11.83 -32.78 13.51
N LEU A 26 -11.43 -31.61 14.01
CA LEU A 26 -11.96 -31.06 15.26
C LEU A 26 -13.49 -30.90 15.15
N SER A 27 -13.96 -30.22 14.11
CA SER A 27 -15.39 -29.90 13.92
C SER A 27 -16.31 -31.11 13.77
N ALA A 28 -15.78 -32.32 13.52
CA ALA A 28 -16.57 -33.52 13.22
C ALA A 28 -17.59 -33.85 14.31
N HIS A 29 -17.20 -33.79 15.58
CA HIS A 29 -18.12 -34.05 16.70
C HIS A 29 -19.24 -33.00 16.81
N TRP A 30 -18.93 -31.73 16.53
CA TRP A 30 -19.91 -30.65 16.52
C TRP A 30 -20.85 -30.74 15.31
N LEU A 31 -20.34 -31.17 14.16
CA LEU A 31 -21.12 -31.41 12.96
C LEU A 31 -22.14 -32.53 13.17
N GLU A 32 -21.71 -33.65 13.75
CA GLU A 32 -22.60 -34.76 14.11
C GLU A 32 -23.69 -34.30 15.08
N ALA A 33 -23.33 -33.62 16.17
CA ALA A 33 -24.27 -33.09 17.15
C ALA A 33 -25.27 -32.09 16.54
N LEU A 34 -24.80 -31.18 15.68
CA LEU A 34 -25.66 -30.18 15.02
C LEU A 34 -26.60 -30.84 14.00
N SER A 35 -26.12 -31.84 13.26
CA SER A 35 -26.93 -32.59 12.29
C SER A 35 -28.06 -33.38 12.96
N ALA A 36 -27.88 -33.82 14.20
CA ALA A 36 -28.90 -34.53 14.96
C ALA A 36 -30.07 -33.62 15.41
N HIS A 37 -29.84 -32.32 15.54
CA HIS A 37 -30.85 -31.34 15.96
C HIS A 37 -31.43 -30.51 14.82
N THR A 38 -30.87 -30.62 13.61
CA THR A 38 -31.28 -29.85 12.42
C THR A 38 -31.35 -30.76 11.19
N THR A 39 -31.01 -30.26 10.01
CA THR A 39 -30.79 -31.07 8.80
C THR A 39 -29.29 -31.13 8.47
N PRO A 40 -28.77 -32.28 7.99
CA PRO A 40 -27.36 -32.40 7.64
C PRO A 40 -26.89 -31.32 6.67
N ALA A 41 -27.71 -30.99 5.66
CA ALA A 41 -27.40 -29.94 4.70
C ALA A 41 -27.17 -28.57 5.35
N LEU A 42 -28.02 -28.18 6.32
CA LEU A 42 -27.87 -26.92 7.04
C LEU A 42 -26.63 -26.94 7.96
N ALA A 43 -26.34 -28.07 8.61
CA ALA A 43 -25.17 -28.21 9.47
C ALA A 43 -23.85 -28.06 8.67
N TYR A 44 -23.74 -28.72 7.51
CA TYR A 44 -22.60 -28.56 6.60
C TYR A 44 -22.47 -27.14 6.07
N PHE A 45 -23.60 -26.50 5.73
CA PHE A 45 -23.60 -25.12 5.25
C PHE A 45 -23.08 -24.16 6.33
N LEU A 46 -23.62 -24.23 7.55
CA LEU A 46 -23.21 -23.35 8.65
C LEU A 46 -21.75 -23.56 9.04
N ILE A 47 -21.32 -24.80 9.27
CA ILE A 47 -19.92 -25.07 9.64
C ILE A 47 -18.97 -24.74 8.49
N GLY A 48 -19.36 -25.06 7.26
CA GLY A 48 -18.59 -24.74 6.06
C GLY A 48 -18.34 -23.24 5.90
N PHE A 49 -19.40 -22.43 5.95
CA PHE A 49 -19.30 -21.00 5.66
C PHE A 49 -18.90 -20.14 6.87
N ILE A 50 -19.15 -20.58 8.10
CA ILE A 50 -18.81 -19.81 9.30
C ILE A 50 -17.42 -20.17 9.82
N ALA A 51 -17.01 -21.44 9.73
CA ALA A 51 -15.75 -21.91 10.31
C ALA A 51 -14.72 -22.32 9.26
N ILE A 52 -15.07 -23.19 8.32
CA ILE A 52 -14.08 -23.83 7.43
C ILE A 52 -13.55 -22.85 6.37
N VAL A 53 -14.43 -22.18 5.63
CA VAL A 53 -14.04 -21.23 4.57
C VAL A 53 -13.30 -20.02 5.17
N PRO A 54 -13.82 -19.32 6.21
CA PRO A 54 -13.08 -18.23 6.83
C PRO A 54 -11.78 -18.70 7.48
N GLY A 55 -11.77 -19.90 8.08
CA GLY A 55 -10.56 -20.51 8.65
C GLY A 55 -9.46 -20.73 7.61
N PHE A 56 -9.82 -21.25 6.43
CA PHE A 56 -8.88 -21.39 5.31
C PHE A 56 -8.32 -20.03 4.87
N MET A 57 -9.21 -19.05 4.65
CA MET A 57 -8.79 -17.70 4.22
C MET A 57 -7.85 -17.06 5.24
N ASN A 58 -8.16 -17.16 6.53
CA ASN A 58 -7.31 -16.62 7.60
C ASN A 58 -5.96 -17.32 7.66
N ALA A 59 -5.92 -18.66 7.61
CA ALA A 59 -4.66 -19.39 7.61
C ALA A 59 -3.79 -19.03 6.39
N PHE A 60 -4.42 -18.87 5.22
CA PHE A 60 -3.73 -18.46 4.00
C PHE A 60 -3.16 -17.03 4.12
N ILE A 61 -3.98 -16.06 4.54
CA ILE A 61 -3.56 -14.65 4.69
C ILE A 61 -2.47 -14.52 5.74
N MET A 62 -2.63 -15.13 6.91
CA MET A 62 -1.63 -15.05 7.99
C MET A 62 -0.29 -15.65 7.56
N THR A 63 -0.31 -16.77 6.84
CA THR A 63 0.92 -17.37 6.30
C THR A 63 1.52 -16.49 5.20
N ALA A 64 0.69 -15.90 4.32
CA ALA A 64 1.17 -15.00 3.28
C ALA A 64 1.84 -13.76 3.86
N LEU A 65 1.24 -13.14 4.87
CA LEU A 65 1.81 -11.99 5.59
C LEU A 65 3.11 -12.36 6.31
N ALA A 66 3.17 -13.54 6.96
CA ALA A 66 4.38 -14.01 7.62
C ALA A 66 5.54 -14.29 6.65
N LEU A 67 5.22 -14.70 5.41
CA LEU A 67 6.18 -14.93 4.33
C LEU A 67 6.48 -13.67 3.51
N ASP A 68 5.73 -12.58 3.70
CA ASP A 68 5.97 -11.31 3.04
C ASP A 68 7.07 -10.51 3.74
N LYS A 69 8.28 -11.06 3.69
CA LYS A 69 9.49 -10.36 4.11
C LYS A 69 9.93 -9.45 2.97
N ARG A 70 9.87 -8.14 3.21
CA ARG A 70 10.52 -7.15 2.35
C ARG A 70 11.99 -7.55 2.18
N PRO A 71 12.52 -7.57 0.94
CA PRO A 71 13.94 -7.79 0.75
C PRO A 71 14.71 -6.71 1.53
N ALA A 72 15.85 -7.08 2.12
CA ALA A 72 16.72 -6.10 2.71
C ALA A 72 17.09 -5.08 1.62
N LEU A 73 16.93 -3.79 1.92
CA LEU A 73 17.38 -2.76 1.01
C LEU A 73 18.90 -2.92 0.83
N PRO A 74 19.41 -2.91 -0.41
CA PRO A 74 20.85 -2.96 -0.61
C PRO A 74 21.47 -1.72 0.05
N THR A 75 22.60 -1.92 0.72
CA THR A 75 23.40 -0.78 1.19
C THR A 75 23.95 -0.07 -0.05
N LEU A 76 23.48 1.16 -0.28
CA LEU A 76 23.96 1.97 -1.38
C LEU A 76 25.31 2.58 -1.00
N THR A 77 26.33 2.32 -1.80
CA THR A 77 27.63 3.02 -1.72
C THR A 77 27.55 4.42 -2.29
N GLN A 78 26.62 4.65 -3.22
CA GLN A 78 26.32 5.94 -3.84
C GLN A 78 24.81 6.12 -3.92
N TRP A 79 24.32 7.27 -3.45
CA TRP A 79 22.92 7.63 -3.48
C TRP A 79 22.58 8.28 -4.82
N PRO A 80 21.57 7.79 -5.55
CA PRO A 80 21.17 8.41 -6.81
C PRO A 80 20.61 9.83 -6.57
N SER A 81 20.68 10.69 -7.58
CA SER A 81 19.97 11.96 -7.54
C SER A 81 18.46 11.74 -7.66
N VAL A 82 17.66 12.45 -6.86
CA VAL A 82 16.19 12.32 -6.86
C VAL A 82 15.54 13.67 -7.18
N SER A 83 14.64 13.70 -8.15
CA SER A 83 13.76 14.86 -8.39
C SER A 83 12.33 14.48 -8.03
N VAL A 84 11.72 15.23 -7.12
CA VAL A 84 10.33 15.02 -6.69
C VAL A 84 9.43 16.00 -7.42
N PHE A 85 8.58 15.49 -8.31
CA PHE A 85 7.58 16.30 -9.01
C PHE A 85 6.26 16.34 -8.22
N VAL A 86 5.79 17.55 -7.93
CA VAL A 86 4.51 17.80 -7.26
C VAL A 86 3.58 18.53 -8.21
N ALA A 87 2.70 17.81 -8.89
CA ALA A 87 1.63 18.42 -9.69
C ALA A 87 0.58 19.02 -8.75
N ALA A 88 0.30 20.32 -8.88
CA ALA A 88 -0.60 21.07 -8.02
C ALA A 88 -1.65 21.83 -8.85
N TYR A 89 -2.92 21.71 -8.47
CA TYR A 89 -4.02 22.49 -9.02
C TYR A 89 -5.05 22.78 -7.93
N ASN A 90 -5.19 24.05 -7.57
CA ASN A 90 -6.04 24.51 -6.46
C ASN A 90 -5.74 23.84 -5.10
N GLU A 91 -4.46 23.86 -4.71
CA GLU A 91 -3.91 23.26 -3.49
C GLU A 91 -3.50 24.33 -2.45
N GLU A 92 -4.11 25.52 -2.43
CA GLU A 92 -3.70 26.60 -1.52
C GLU A 92 -3.70 26.20 -0.04
N GLY A 93 -4.59 25.27 0.36
CA GLY A 93 -4.70 24.79 1.73
C GLY A 93 -3.62 23.78 2.15
N SER A 94 -2.89 23.18 1.21
CA SER A 94 -2.00 22.03 1.47
C SER A 94 -0.58 22.23 0.92
N ILE A 95 -0.39 23.12 -0.06
CA ILE A 95 0.85 23.22 -0.82
C ILE A 95 2.05 23.61 0.05
N ALA A 96 1.85 24.53 0.99
CA ALA A 96 2.93 24.97 1.88
C ALA A 96 3.39 23.88 2.85
N GLU A 97 2.45 23.13 3.44
CA GLU A 97 2.76 22.00 4.32
C GLU A 97 3.44 20.87 3.55
N THR A 98 2.97 20.59 2.34
CA THR A 98 3.56 19.58 1.45
C THR A 98 5.02 19.92 1.13
N VAL A 99 5.29 21.17 0.72
CA VAL A 99 6.65 21.63 0.45
C VAL A 99 7.51 21.54 1.72
N HIS A 100 7.02 22.00 2.87
CA HIS A 100 7.77 21.93 4.12
C HIS A 100 8.13 20.49 4.51
N SER A 101 7.18 19.56 4.41
CA SER A 101 7.39 18.13 4.69
C SER A 101 8.43 17.51 3.75
N LEU A 102 8.35 17.84 2.45
CA LEU A 102 9.37 17.41 1.49
C LEU A 102 10.74 18.02 1.80
N MET A 103 10.80 19.24 2.35
CA MET A 103 12.05 19.90 2.75
C MET A 103 12.73 19.27 3.96
N GLN A 104 12.03 18.44 4.73
CA GLN A 104 12.55 17.76 5.92
C GLN A 104 13.07 16.34 5.67
N GLN A 105 13.15 15.88 4.42
CA GLN A 105 13.59 14.52 4.12
C GLN A 105 15.09 14.32 4.43
N ASP A 106 15.39 13.27 5.19
CA ASP A 106 16.76 12.81 5.48
C ASP A 106 17.28 11.89 4.38
N TYR A 107 17.39 12.43 3.16
CA TYR A 107 17.97 11.73 2.02
C TYR A 107 19.44 12.12 1.83
N PRO A 108 20.40 11.17 1.96
CA PRO A 108 21.83 11.50 1.91
C PRO A 108 22.34 11.92 0.52
N GLY A 109 21.60 11.56 -0.55
CA GLY A 109 21.94 11.94 -1.92
C GLY A 109 21.56 13.37 -2.26
N THR A 110 21.85 13.78 -3.50
CA THR A 110 21.34 15.05 -4.03
C THR A 110 19.87 14.92 -4.39
N TRP A 111 19.07 15.94 -4.12
CA TRP A 111 17.67 15.94 -4.49
C TRP A 111 17.08 17.33 -4.65
N GLU A 112 15.97 17.42 -5.37
CA GLU A 112 15.20 18.64 -5.60
C GLU A 112 13.69 18.36 -5.52
N VAL A 113 12.90 19.41 -5.28
CA VAL A 113 11.44 19.39 -5.39
C VAL A 113 11.04 20.39 -6.45
N VAL A 114 10.26 19.93 -7.41
CA VAL A 114 9.73 20.75 -8.48
C VAL A 114 8.21 20.72 -8.36
N VAL A 115 7.65 21.81 -7.86
CA VAL A 115 6.20 22.04 -7.85
C VAL A 115 5.78 22.51 -9.22
N ILE A 116 4.77 21.86 -9.79
CA ILE A 116 4.24 22.13 -11.12
C ILE A 116 2.81 22.61 -10.92
N ASN A 117 2.62 23.93 -10.94
CA ASN A 117 1.31 24.54 -10.88
C ASN A 117 0.62 24.37 -12.24
N ASP A 118 -0.47 23.62 -12.28
CA ASP A 118 -1.24 23.30 -13.49
C ASP A 118 -2.40 24.30 -13.68
N GLY A 119 -2.07 25.59 -13.78
CA GLY A 119 -3.05 26.63 -14.06
C GLY A 119 -4.07 26.88 -12.93
N SER A 120 -3.64 26.79 -11.66
CA SER A 120 -4.51 27.05 -10.50
C SER A 120 -5.19 28.42 -10.57
N ARG A 121 -6.39 28.49 -9.99
CA ARG A 121 -7.21 29.71 -9.89
C ARG A 121 -7.17 30.33 -8.49
N ASP A 122 -6.49 29.69 -7.56
CA ASP A 122 -6.34 30.09 -6.17
C ASP A 122 -4.89 30.54 -5.88
N ARG A 123 -4.51 30.62 -4.59
CA ARG A 123 -3.18 31.09 -4.19
C ARG A 123 -2.07 30.04 -4.27
N THR A 124 -2.28 28.87 -4.88
CA THR A 124 -1.29 27.78 -4.94
C THR A 124 0.08 28.23 -5.47
N ALA A 125 0.10 28.92 -6.61
CA ALA A 125 1.34 29.39 -7.24
C ALA A 125 2.01 30.51 -6.45
N GLU A 126 1.21 31.40 -5.86
CA GLU A 126 1.68 32.49 -4.99
C GLU A 126 2.39 31.93 -3.76
N LEU A 127 1.72 31.04 -3.02
CA LEU A 127 2.27 30.40 -1.81
C LEU A 127 3.54 29.61 -2.13
N THR A 128 3.59 28.90 -3.26
CA THR A 128 4.81 28.18 -3.66
C THR A 128 5.96 29.16 -3.94
N ARG A 129 5.67 30.30 -4.58
CA ARG A 129 6.67 31.32 -4.91
C ARG A 129 7.24 31.99 -3.66
N GLU A 130 6.42 32.19 -2.62
CA GLU A 130 6.85 32.70 -1.31
C GLU A 130 7.83 31.76 -0.58
N LEU A 131 7.79 30.46 -0.89
CA LEU A 131 8.66 29.45 -0.27
C LEU A 131 10.01 29.29 -0.99
N LEU A 132 10.14 29.74 -2.25
CA LEU A 132 11.38 29.62 -3.04
C LEU A 132 12.62 30.21 -2.32
N PRO A 133 12.56 31.40 -1.69
CA PRO A 133 13.72 31.96 -0.99
C PRO A 133 14.15 31.15 0.24
N GLN A 134 13.21 30.40 0.85
CA GLN A 134 13.45 29.60 2.04
C GLN A 134 14.10 28.25 1.70
N TYR A 135 13.84 27.74 0.50
CA TYR A 135 14.25 26.39 0.09
C TYR A 135 15.02 26.41 -1.23
N PRO A 136 16.36 26.42 -1.19
CA PRO A 136 17.21 26.44 -2.40
C PRO A 136 17.02 25.24 -3.35
N ARG A 137 16.43 24.15 -2.85
CA ARG A 137 16.15 22.92 -3.61
C ARG A 137 14.72 22.89 -4.18
N LEU A 138 13.93 23.95 -3.97
CA LEU A 138 12.57 24.09 -4.48
C LEU A 138 12.60 24.83 -5.82
N ARG A 139 11.82 24.33 -6.77
CA ARG A 139 11.55 24.98 -8.06
C ARG A 139 10.05 25.00 -8.30
N LEU A 140 9.58 26.06 -8.98
CA LEU A 140 8.21 26.21 -9.42
C LEU A 140 8.18 26.24 -10.95
N ILE A 141 7.38 25.36 -11.55
CA ILE A 141 6.97 25.42 -12.95
C ILE A 141 5.51 25.86 -12.94
N ASP A 142 5.21 26.99 -13.57
CA ASP A 142 3.87 27.59 -13.56
C ASP A 142 3.26 27.46 -14.96
N LEU A 143 2.42 26.45 -15.16
CA LEU A 143 1.77 26.12 -16.42
C LEU A 143 0.45 26.87 -16.55
N HIS A 144 0.20 27.46 -17.72
CA HIS A 144 -1.09 28.05 -18.08
C HIS A 144 -1.39 27.76 -19.56
N PRO A 145 -2.62 27.34 -19.92
CA PRO A 145 -3.75 27.03 -19.05
C PRO A 145 -3.59 25.66 -18.34
N ASN A 146 -4.57 25.29 -17.50
CA ASN A 146 -4.66 23.94 -16.92
C ASN A 146 -4.72 22.88 -18.05
N GLY A 147 -3.77 21.96 -18.05
CA GLY A 147 -3.66 20.85 -19.00
C GLY A 147 -3.90 19.47 -18.39
N GLY A 148 -4.15 19.41 -17.08
CA GLY A 148 -4.36 18.18 -16.32
C GLY A 148 -3.07 17.55 -15.81
N LYS A 149 -3.20 16.67 -14.81
CA LYS A 149 -2.07 16.02 -14.12
C LYS A 149 -1.07 15.31 -15.04
N ALA A 150 -1.54 14.69 -16.11
CA ALA A 150 -0.65 14.02 -17.06
C ALA A 150 0.21 15.03 -17.85
N ASN A 151 -0.34 16.19 -18.19
CA ASN A 151 0.43 17.26 -18.83
C ASN A 151 1.41 17.90 -17.84
N ALA A 152 1.03 18.02 -16.57
CA ALA A 152 1.92 18.55 -15.55
C ALA A 152 3.15 17.63 -15.28
N LEU A 153 3.03 16.31 -15.45
CA LEU A 153 4.09 15.36 -15.10
C LEU A 153 4.91 14.83 -16.29
N ASN A 154 4.61 15.24 -17.52
CA ASN A 154 5.33 14.85 -18.75
C ASN A 154 6.05 16.04 -19.37
#